data_AF-A0A1J3GHL5-F1
#
_entry.id   AF-A0A1J3GHL5-F1
#
_cell.length_a   1.000
_cell.length_b   1.000
_cell.length_c   1.000
_cell.angle_alpha   90.00
_cell.angle_beta   90.00
_cell.angle_gamma   90.00
#
_symmetry.space_group_name_H-M   'P 1'
#
loop_
_entity.id
_entity.type
_entity.pdbx_description
1 polymer ?
#
loop_
_entity_poly.entity_id
_entity_poly.type
_entity_poly.pdbx_seq_one_letter_code
_entity_poly.pdbx_strand_id
1 'polypeptide(L)'
;ITSLSLTVLRLKKMELSYLLGFRNHRSSIILVVLSLVIILNGQSSFVARVGAESKVHIVYLGEKQHDDPDFVTESHHRMLWSLLGSQEDAHDSMVHSFRHGFSGFAAK
;
A
#
# COMPACT_ATOMS: atom_id res chain seq x y z
N ILE A 1 -30.98 35.45 54.76
CA ILE A 1 -29.97 36.04 53.84
C ILE A 1 -29.05 34.97 53.26
N THR A 2 -28.57 33.99 54.05
CA THR A 2 -27.69 32.90 53.61
C THR A 2 -28.31 31.93 52.58
N SER A 3 -29.56 31.49 52.79
CA SER A 3 -30.25 30.57 51.86
C SER A 3 -30.48 31.18 50.47
N LEU A 4 -30.87 32.46 50.42
CA LEU A 4 -31.10 33.18 49.16
C LEU A 4 -29.80 33.34 48.35
N SER A 5 -28.69 33.65 49.01
CA SER A 5 -27.36 33.75 48.38
C SER A 5 -26.89 32.40 47.82
N LEU A 6 -27.15 31.30 48.54
CA LEU A 6 -26.79 29.95 48.09
C LEU A 6 -27.57 29.52 46.84
N THR A 7 -28.87 29.88 46.77
CA THR A 7 -29.71 29.59 45.60
C THR A 7 -29.27 30.38 44.37
N VAL A 8 -28.91 31.65 44.53
CA VAL A 8 -28.39 32.50 43.44
C VAL A 8 -27.04 31.96 42.94
N LEU A 9 -26.15 31.54 43.84
CA LEU A 9 -24.87 30.93 43.47
C LEU A 9 -25.06 29.60 42.72
N ARG A 10 -26.02 28.77 43.16
CA ARG A 10 -26.36 27.51 42.51
C ARG A 10 -26.92 27.73 41.10
N LEU A 11 -27.75 28.76 40.91
CA LEU A 11 -28.29 29.14 39.60
C LEU A 11 -27.19 29.60 38.64
N LYS A 12 -26.28 30.47 39.11
CA LYS A 12 -25.17 30.98 38.29
C LYS A 12 -24.16 29.89 37.90
N LYS A 13 -23.94 28.90 38.77
CA LYS A 13 -23.12 27.72 38.46
C LYS A 13 -23.78 26.83 37.39
N MET A 14 -25.10 26.69 37.44
CA MET A 14 -25.87 25.89 36.47
C MET A 14 -25.88 26.55 35.08
N GLU A 15 -26.12 27.86 35.02
CA GLU A 15 -25.98 28.69 33.81
C GLU A 15 -24.57 28.57 33.21
N LEU A 16 -23.53 28.67 34.04
CA LEU A 16 -22.14 28.57 33.57
C LEU A 16 -21.82 27.16 33.03
N SER A 17 -22.33 26.10 33.67
CA SER A 17 -22.18 24.73 33.17
C SER A 17 -22.93 24.49 31.85
N TYR A 18 -24.10 25.12 31.69
CA TYR A 18 -24.89 25.02 30.46
C TYR A 18 -24.20 25.73 29.29
N LEU A 19 -23.66 26.92 29.54
CA LEU A 19 -22.91 27.71 28.57
C LEU A 19 -21.59 27.01 28.17
N LEU A 20 -20.92 26.37 29.14
CA LEU A 20 -19.71 25.58 28.90
C LEU A 20 -20.01 24.32 28.07
N GLY A 21 -21.11 23.62 28.36
CA GLY A 21 -21.56 22.46 27.60
C GLY A 21 -21.90 22.79 26.14
N PHE A 22 -22.49 23.97 25.91
CA PHE A 22 -22.80 24.45 24.56
C PHE A 22 -21.55 24.80 23.74
N ARG A 23 -20.50 25.31 24.39
CA ARG A 23 -19.20 25.61 23.75
C ARG A 23 -18.52 24.35 23.22
N ASN A 24 -18.65 23.23 23.91
CA ASN A 24 -18.05 21.95 23.51
C ASN A 24 -18.72 21.32 22.30
N HIS A 25 -20.04 21.48 22.11
CA HIS A 25 -20.74 20.87 20.97
C HIS A 25 -20.33 21.53 19.64
N ARG A 26 -20.22 22.86 19.61
CA ARG A 26 -19.78 23.57 18.40
C ARG A 26 -18.35 23.16 18.01
N SER A 27 -17.45 23.10 18.98
CA SER A 27 -16.08 22.63 18.76
C SER A 27 -16.02 21.17 18.31
N SER A 28 -16.87 20.30 18.87
CA SER A 28 -16.95 18.89 18.46
C SER A 28 -17.39 18.73 17.00
N ILE A 29 -18.41 19.48 16.57
CA ILE A 29 -18.84 19.48 15.15
C ILE A 29 -17.69 19.94 14.25
N ILE A 30 -16.98 21.01 14.63
CA ILE A 30 -15.86 21.54 13.83
C ILE A 30 -14.75 20.48 13.68
N LEU A 31 -14.40 19.75 14.75
CA LEU A 31 -13.39 18.69 14.71
C LEU A 31 -13.81 17.50 13.83
N VAL A 32 -15.08 17.12 13.88
CA VAL A 32 -15.62 16.05 13.02
C VAL A 32 -15.56 16.45 11.54
N VAL A 33 -15.98 17.68 11.21
CA VAL A 33 -15.93 18.20 9.83
C VAL A 33 -14.48 18.30 9.34
N LEU A 34 -13.57 18.82 10.16
CA LEU A 34 -12.15 18.92 9.79
C LEU A 34 -11.53 17.55 9.51
N SER A 35 -11.84 16.55 10.35
CA SER A 35 -11.38 15.17 10.16
C SER A 35 -11.92 14.58 8.86
N LEU A 36 -13.20 14.81 8.56
CA LEU A 36 -13.82 14.37 7.31
C LEU A 36 -13.15 15.02 6.09
N VAL A 37 -12.87 16.32 6.14
CA VAL A 37 -12.16 17.04 5.08
C VAL A 37 -10.74 16.49 4.88
N ILE A 38 -10.01 16.17 5.96
CA ILE A 38 -8.67 15.56 5.86
C ILE A 38 -8.76 14.16 5.25
N ILE A 39 -9.75 13.35 5.60
CA ILE A 39 -9.93 12.00 5.03
C ILE A 39 -10.32 12.07 3.54
N LEU A 40 -11.23 12.98 3.17
CA LEU A 40 -11.67 13.18 1.79
C LEU A 40 -10.56 13.77 0.91
N ASN A 41 -9.71 14.64 1.45
CA ASN A 41 -8.53 15.17 0.75
C ASN A 41 -7.28 14.27 0.89
N GLY A 42 -7.30 13.30 1.80
CA GLY A 42 -6.16 12.46 2.20
C GLY A 42 -5.85 11.31 1.24
N GLN A 43 -6.41 11.34 0.03
CA GLN A 43 -6.06 10.40 -1.03
C GLN A 43 -5.22 11.11 -2.10
N SER A 44 -3.95 11.35 -1.80
CA SER A 44 -2.99 11.85 -2.79
C SER A 44 -1.54 11.48 -2.46
N SER A 45 -1.26 10.29 -1.90
CA SER A 45 0.05 9.64 -2.03
C SER A 45 0.10 8.29 -1.30
N PHE A 46 -0.76 7.34 -1.67
CA PHE A 46 -0.36 5.92 -1.56
C PHE A 46 -0.29 5.33 -2.96
N VAL A 47 0.40 6.03 -3.85
CA VAL A 47 0.99 5.38 -5.01
C VAL A 47 2.34 4.91 -4.50
N ALA A 48 2.45 3.61 -4.18
CA ALA A 48 3.75 2.97 -4.15
C ALA A 48 4.40 3.35 -5.47
N ARG A 49 5.47 4.16 -5.43
CA ARG A 49 6.25 4.48 -6.62
C ARG A 49 6.74 3.14 -7.14
N VAL A 50 6.08 2.59 -8.16
CA VAL A 50 6.67 1.57 -9.02
C VAL A 50 7.73 2.34 -9.81
N GLY A 51 8.87 2.51 -9.15
CA GLY A 51 10.07 3.06 -9.76
C GLY A 51 10.60 2.04 -10.74
N ALA A 52 10.98 2.57 -11.91
CA ALA A 52 11.48 1.88 -13.08
C ALA A 52 10.41 1.16 -13.91
N GLU A 53 10.32 1.55 -15.19
CA GLU A 53 9.93 0.63 -16.24
C GLU A 53 10.78 -0.64 -16.06
N SER A 54 10.23 -1.70 -15.47
CA SER A 54 10.89 -3.00 -15.49
C SER A 54 10.86 -3.49 -16.92
N LYS A 55 11.91 -3.20 -17.68
CA LYS A 55 12.11 -3.69 -19.05
C LYS A 55 12.32 -5.20 -18.98
N VAL A 56 11.23 -5.95 -19.07
CA VAL A 56 11.29 -7.41 -19.17
C VAL A 56 11.52 -7.79 -20.63
N HIS A 57 12.55 -8.57 -20.87
CA HIS A 57 12.94 -9.09 -22.18
C HIS A 57 12.44 -10.52 -22.31
N ILE A 58 11.84 -10.85 -23.46
CA ILE A 58 11.38 -12.21 -23.77
C ILE A 58 12.36 -12.82 -24.76
N VAL A 59 12.98 -13.93 -24.37
CA VAL A 59 13.90 -14.72 -25.19
C VAL A 59 13.16 -15.94 -25.73
N TYR A 60 13.09 -16.06 -27.05
CA TYR A 60 12.54 -17.22 -27.75
C TYR A 60 13.68 -18.16 -28.16
N LEU A 61 13.60 -19.42 -27.73
CA LEU A 61 14.64 -20.44 -27.96
C LEU A 61 14.22 -21.53 -28.96
N GLY A 62 12.99 -21.46 -29.51
CA GLY A 62 12.51 -22.39 -30.53
C GLY A 62 11.57 -23.46 -30.00
N GLU A 63 11.47 -24.56 -30.77
CA GLU A 63 10.68 -25.73 -30.40
C GLU A 63 11.21 -26.36 -29.11
N LYS A 64 10.31 -26.94 -28.32
CA LYS A 64 10.64 -27.60 -27.06
C LYS A 64 11.55 -28.81 -27.33
N GLN A 65 12.80 -28.74 -26.90
CA GLN A 65 13.77 -29.82 -27.12
C GLN A 65 13.58 -31.03 -26.18
N HIS A 66 12.91 -30.86 -25.04
CA HIS A 66 12.70 -31.91 -24.03
C HIS A 66 11.25 -31.96 -23.60
N ASP A 67 10.68 -33.15 -23.47
CA ASP A 67 9.27 -33.26 -23.10
C ASP A 67 8.95 -32.80 -21.68
N ASP A 68 9.96 -32.87 -20.82
CA ASP A 68 9.90 -32.56 -19.40
C ASP A 68 10.04 -31.04 -19.12
N PRO A 69 9.08 -30.42 -18.43
CA PRO A 69 9.06 -28.98 -18.14
C PRO A 69 10.15 -28.51 -17.17
N ASP A 70 10.68 -29.40 -16.32
CA ASP A 70 11.69 -29.06 -15.32
C ASP A 70 13.06 -28.96 -15.99
N PHE A 71 13.40 -29.87 -16.91
CA PHE A 71 14.64 -29.80 -17.70
C PHE A 71 14.70 -28.53 -18.56
N VAL A 72 13.56 -28.13 -19.15
CA VAL A 72 13.48 -26.87 -19.91
C VAL A 72 13.74 -25.67 -19.01
N THR A 73 13.18 -25.67 -17.79
CA THR A 73 13.36 -24.57 -16.84
C THR A 73 14.79 -24.51 -16.30
N GLU A 74 15.42 -25.63 -16.00
CA GLU A 74 16.84 -25.69 -15.62
C GLU A 74 17.76 -25.16 -16.72
N SER A 75 17.47 -25.49 -17.99
CA SER A 75 18.24 -24.96 -19.12
C SER A 75 18.16 -23.44 -19.23
N HIS A 76 16.98 -22.86 -18.98
CA HIS A 76 16.78 -21.42 -18.97
C HIS A 76 17.56 -20.76 -17.83
N HIS A 77 17.49 -21.32 -16.62
CA HIS A 77 18.28 -20.84 -15.48
C HIS A 77 19.77 -20.90 -15.73
N ARG A 78 20.27 -21.99 -16.33
CA ARG A 78 21.69 -22.14 -16.66
C ARG A 78 22.14 -21.12 -17.70
N MET A 79 21.29 -20.80 -18.67
CA MET A 79 21.57 -19.75 -19.66
C MET A 79 21.63 -18.37 -19.01
N LEU A 80 20.64 -18.01 -18.19
CA LEU A 80 20.63 -16.77 -17.42
C LEU A 80 21.83 -16.66 -16.48
N TRP A 81 22.19 -17.74 -15.79
CA TRP A 81 23.38 -17.79 -14.94
C TRP A 81 24.64 -17.56 -15.76
N SER A 82 24.80 -18.20 -16.91
CA SER A 82 25.96 -17.95 -17.77
C SER A 82 26.07 -16.48 -18.22
N LEU A 83 24.96 -15.75 -18.30
CA LEU A 83 24.94 -14.33 -18.69
C LEU A 83 25.18 -13.39 -17.52
N LEU A 84 24.64 -13.70 -16.34
CA LEU A 84 24.68 -12.84 -15.15
C LEU A 84 25.85 -13.18 -14.21
N GLY A 85 26.47 -14.34 -14.37
CA GLY A 85 27.64 -14.77 -13.61
C GLY A 85 27.33 -15.42 -12.26
N SER A 86 26.12 -15.29 -11.73
CA SER A 86 25.69 -15.95 -10.49
C SER A 86 24.32 -16.65 -10.62
N GLN A 87 24.12 -17.70 -9.82
CA GLN A 87 22.86 -18.43 -9.78
C GLN A 87 21.75 -17.62 -9.10
N GLU A 88 22.13 -16.82 -8.10
CA GLU A 88 21.23 -15.95 -7.34
C GLU A 88 20.67 -14.83 -8.24
N ASP A 89 21.53 -14.15 -9.01
CA ASP A 89 21.11 -13.12 -9.94
C ASP A 89 20.23 -13.67 -11.07
N ALA A 90 20.53 -14.90 -11.54
CA ALA A 90 19.72 -15.60 -12.53
C ALA A 90 18.31 -15.92 -12.02
N HIS A 91 18.20 -16.34 -10.77
CA HIS A 91 16.93 -16.61 -10.13
C HIS A 91 16.12 -15.31 -9.95
N ASP A 92 16.76 -14.25 -9.47
CA ASP A 92 16.10 -12.97 -9.17
C ASP A 92 15.70 -12.18 -10.42
N SER A 93 16.42 -12.40 -11.53
CA SER A 93 16.14 -11.78 -12.82
C SER A 93 15.05 -12.50 -13.62
N MET A 94 14.85 -13.81 -13.42
CA MET A 94 13.88 -14.58 -14.19
C MET A 94 12.44 -14.31 -13.71
N VAL A 95 11.61 -13.83 -14.62
CA VAL A 95 10.19 -13.55 -14.39
C VAL A 95 9.33 -14.75 -14.76
N HIS A 96 9.64 -15.42 -15.87
CA HIS A 96 8.88 -16.58 -16.32
C HIS A 96 9.70 -17.53 -17.20
N SER A 97 9.37 -18.82 -17.14
CA SER A 97 9.93 -19.88 -17.98
C SER A 97 8.82 -20.50 -18.84
N PHE A 98 8.83 -20.21 -20.14
CA PHE A 98 7.91 -20.79 -21.13
C PHE A 98 8.38 -22.19 -21.50
N ARG A 99 7.59 -23.22 -21.17
CA ARG A 99 7.98 -24.64 -21.28
C ARG A 99 7.00 -25.56 -21.99
N HIS A 100 5.83 -25.05 -22.39
CA HIS A 100 4.73 -25.88 -22.90
C HIS A 100 4.53 -25.76 -24.42
N GLY A 101 4.39 -24.54 -24.94
CA GLY A 101 4.18 -24.32 -26.39
C GLY A 101 5.48 -24.09 -27.17
N PHE A 102 6.50 -23.56 -26.51
CA PHE A 102 7.83 -23.27 -27.04
C PHE A 102 8.81 -23.20 -25.88
N SER A 103 10.11 -23.28 -26.17
CA SER A 103 11.17 -23.00 -25.19
C SER A 103 11.52 -21.52 -25.21
N GLY A 104 11.51 -20.88 -24.06
CA GLY A 104 11.89 -19.48 -23.90
C GLY A 104 11.70 -18.98 -22.48
N PHE A 105 12.18 -17.79 -22.17
CA PHE A 105 12.04 -17.20 -20.84
C PHE A 105 11.90 -15.67 -20.89
N ALA A 106 11.31 -15.11 -19.84
CA ALA A 106 11.20 -13.68 -19.62
C ALA A 106 12.12 -13.29 -18.44
N ALA A 107 12.97 -12.28 -18.62
CA ALA A 107 13.89 -11.81 -17.60
C ALA A 107 14.06 -10.28 -17.61
N LYS A 108 14.45 -9.70 -16.47
CA LYS A 108 14.74 -8.27 -16.32
C LYS A 108 16.14 -7.92 -16.83
#